data_AF-A0A4R1WJG8-F1
#
_entry.id   AF-A0A4R1WJG8-F1
#
_cell.length_a   1.000
_cell.length_b   1.000
_cell.length_c   1.000
_cell.angle_alpha   90.00
_cell.angle_beta   90.00
_cell.angle_gamma   90.00
#
_symmetry.space_group_name_H-M   'P 1'
#
loop_
_entity.id
_entity.type
_entity.pdbx_description
1 polymer ?
#
loop_
_entity_poly.entity_id
_entity_poly.type
_entity_poly.pdbx_seq_one_letter_code
_entity_poly.pdbx_strand_id
1 'polypeptide(L)'
;MQHSFGWPLGFKTWGGSFLYHLGDDLVVVGLVVHLIYKNPYLTPFEEFQRFKTHPAIRNTFEDAKRLSYGARAITEGGYQSVPKLADRLTYHRLHEKPEFTPVGIACRLCQRTTCTARAEPPIGRQILSDDYRRTRAPFGFSDV
;
A
#
# COMPACT_ATOMS: atom_id res chain seq x y z
N MET A 1 16.71 -2.47 11.86
CA MET A 1 15.97 -2.55 10.57
C MET A 1 16.20 -1.24 9.83
N GLN A 2 16.61 -1.26 8.57
CA GLN A 2 16.91 -0.05 7.78
C GLN A 2 16.25 -0.11 6.39
N HIS A 3 15.73 1.03 5.95
CA HIS A 3 15.20 1.25 4.60
C HIS A 3 15.83 2.51 4.02
N SER A 4 16.14 2.52 2.73
CA SER A 4 16.65 3.71 2.07
C SER A 4 16.13 3.87 0.65
N PHE A 5 16.14 5.12 0.20
CA PHE A 5 15.70 5.57 -1.12
C PHE A 5 16.79 6.44 -1.75
N GLY A 6 16.74 6.62 -3.06
CA GLY A 6 17.68 7.47 -3.80
C GLY A 6 18.79 6.65 -4.45
N TRP A 7 20.05 6.85 -4.05
CA TRP A 7 21.18 6.15 -4.68
C TRP A 7 21.06 4.63 -4.49
N PRO A 8 21.25 3.82 -5.54
CA PRO A 8 21.83 4.17 -6.84
C PRO A 8 20.81 4.51 -7.95
N LEU A 9 19.51 4.36 -7.69
CA LEU A 9 18.43 4.58 -8.66
C LEU A 9 18.16 6.07 -8.97
N GLY A 10 18.53 6.97 -8.06
CA GLY A 10 18.26 8.40 -8.17
C GLY A 10 16.78 8.74 -8.05
N PHE A 11 16.34 9.83 -8.70
CA PHE A 11 14.94 10.31 -8.63
C PHE A 11 14.10 9.95 -9.87
N LYS A 12 14.69 9.31 -10.88
CA LYS A 12 13.99 8.96 -12.14
C LYS A 12 13.45 7.54 -12.15
N THR A 13 13.99 6.67 -11.31
CA THR A 13 13.56 5.29 -11.14
C THR A 13 13.10 5.10 -9.71
N TRP A 14 11.85 4.67 -9.53
CA TRP A 14 11.31 4.39 -8.22
C TRP A 14 11.77 3.02 -7.73
N GLY A 15 12.06 2.96 -6.44
CA GLY A 15 12.61 1.78 -5.79
C GLY A 15 13.24 2.15 -4.47
N GLY A 16 13.75 1.15 -3.77
CA GLY A 16 14.35 1.33 -2.47
C GLY A 16 15.05 0.07 -2.00
N SER A 17 15.89 0.23 -0.99
CA SER A 17 16.61 -0.89 -0.39
C SER A 17 16.03 -1.23 0.98
N PHE A 18 16.30 -2.46 1.41
CA PHE A 18 16.09 -2.89 2.78
C PHE A 18 17.32 -3.65 3.28
N LEU A 19 17.63 -3.46 4.56
CA LEU A 19 18.67 -4.18 5.29
C LEU A 19 18.16 -4.55 6.68
N TYR A 20 18.11 -5.86 6.93
CA TYR A 20 17.62 -6.44 8.17
C TYR A 20 18.73 -7.26 8.82
N HIS A 21 19.05 -6.93 10.07
CA HIS A 21 19.84 -7.80 10.93
C HIS A 21 18.91 -8.86 11.51
N LEU A 22 19.32 -10.12 11.37
CA LEU A 22 18.70 -11.28 12.00
C LEU A 22 19.60 -11.77 13.15
N GLY A 23 19.19 -12.82 13.84
CA GLY A 23 20.06 -13.52 14.79
C GLY A 23 21.23 -14.23 14.11
N ASP A 24 22.18 -14.75 14.91
CA ASP A 24 23.30 -15.57 14.46
C ASP A 24 24.24 -14.88 13.43
N ASP A 25 24.48 -13.57 13.61
CA ASP A 25 25.31 -12.74 12.73
C ASP A 25 24.84 -12.73 11.26
N LEU A 26 23.54 -12.95 11.05
CA LEU A 26 22.93 -12.94 9.72
C LEU A 26 22.39 -11.55 9.35
N VAL A 27 22.57 -11.20 8.08
CA VAL A 27 21.96 -10.00 7.46
C VAL A 27 21.22 -10.41 6.21
N VAL A 28 20.00 -9.88 6.06
CA VAL A 28 19.23 -9.93 4.81
C VAL A 28 19.23 -8.54 4.20
N VAL A 29 19.70 -8.45 2.96
CA VAL A 29 19.76 -7.19 2.21
C VAL A 29 19.12 -7.38 0.83
N GLY A 30 18.39 -6.37 0.36
CA GLY A 30 17.80 -6.39 -0.97
C GLY A 30 17.56 -5.00 -1.53
N LEU A 31 17.34 -4.95 -2.85
CA LEU A 31 16.95 -3.76 -3.60
C LEU A 31 15.68 -4.08 -4.38
N VAL A 32 14.70 -3.20 -4.28
CA VAL A 32 13.45 -3.21 -5.04
C VAL A 32 13.56 -2.14 -6.11
N VAL A 33 13.22 -2.51 -7.35
CA VAL A 33 13.16 -1.60 -8.49
C VAL A 33 11.78 -1.74 -9.12
N HIS A 34 11.05 -0.63 -9.25
CA HIS A 34 9.75 -0.63 -9.90
C HIS A 34 9.91 -0.97 -11.38
N LEU A 35 9.09 -1.88 -11.90
CA LEU A 35 9.20 -2.36 -13.30
C LEU A 35 8.73 -1.34 -14.35
N ILE A 36 8.33 -0.15 -13.93
CA ILE A 36 7.95 0.99 -14.78
C ILE A 36 9.12 1.95 -15.07
N TYR A 37 10.37 1.49 -14.98
CA TYR A 37 11.54 2.30 -15.32
C TYR A 37 11.62 2.59 -16.83
N LYS A 38 12.06 3.79 -17.20
CA LYS A 38 12.12 4.21 -18.61
C LYS A 38 13.42 3.83 -19.32
N ASN A 39 14.50 3.57 -18.58
CA ASN A 39 15.81 3.28 -19.15
C ASN A 39 15.93 1.78 -19.47
N PRO A 40 15.98 1.35 -20.75
CA PRO A 40 16.07 -0.06 -21.11
C PRO A 40 17.43 -0.69 -20.75
N TYR A 41 18.45 0.12 -20.47
CA TYR A 41 19.78 -0.33 -20.06
C TYR A 41 19.93 -0.46 -18.54
N LEU A 42 18.90 -0.14 -17.76
CA LEU A 42 18.94 -0.32 -16.31
C LEU A 42 18.88 -1.81 -15.98
N THR A 43 19.85 -2.29 -15.19
CA THR A 43 19.87 -3.67 -14.72
C THR A 43 19.64 -3.70 -13.20
N PRO A 44 18.51 -4.27 -12.71
CA PRO A 44 18.24 -4.30 -11.28
C PRO A 44 19.32 -5.03 -10.47
N PHE A 45 19.96 -6.03 -11.07
CA PHE A 45 21.03 -6.79 -10.44
C PHE A 45 22.30 -5.95 -10.23
N GLU A 46 22.77 -5.21 -11.24
CA GLU A 46 23.99 -4.40 -11.08
C GLU A 46 23.71 -3.21 -10.16
N GLU A 47 22.53 -2.60 -10.23
CA GLU A 47 22.13 -1.56 -9.27
C GLU A 47 22.14 -2.11 -7.84
N PHE A 48 21.74 -3.36 -7.62
CA PHE A 48 21.86 -3.99 -6.31
C PHE A 48 23.32 -4.25 -5.90
N GLN A 49 24.19 -4.70 -6.80
CA GLN A 49 25.62 -4.84 -6.48
C GLN A 49 26.24 -3.49 -6.15
N ARG A 50 25.90 -2.45 -6.91
CA ARG A 50 26.33 -1.08 -6.71
C ARG A 50 25.82 -0.53 -5.38
N PHE A 51 24.55 -0.75 -5.03
CA PHE A 51 23.99 -0.35 -3.75
C PHE A 51 24.87 -0.78 -2.56
N LYS A 52 25.35 -2.03 -2.56
CA LYS A 52 26.20 -2.59 -1.48
C LYS A 52 27.55 -1.88 -1.31
N THR A 53 28.01 -1.09 -2.29
CA THR A 53 29.25 -0.31 -2.17
C THR A 53 29.04 1.07 -1.55
N HIS A 54 27.79 1.45 -1.25
CA HIS A 54 27.49 2.74 -0.63
C HIS A 54 28.23 2.90 0.71
N PRO A 55 28.91 4.05 0.97
CA PRO A 55 29.74 4.23 2.17
C PRO A 55 29.02 3.95 3.49
N ALA A 56 27.72 4.27 3.56
CA ALA A 56 26.92 4.07 4.77
C ALA A 56 26.61 2.60 5.09
N ILE A 57 26.75 1.67 4.14
CA ILE A 57 26.38 0.26 4.37
C ILE A 57 27.50 -0.73 4.06
N ARG A 58 28.50 -0.35 3.23
CA ARG A 58 29.54 -1.26 2.73
C ARG A 58 30.27 -2.00 3.86
N ASN A 59 30.47 -1.32 5.01
CA ASN A 59 31.15 -1.88 6.16
C ASN A 59 30.37 -3.04 6.80
N THR A 60 29.05 -3.11 6.59
CA THR A 60 28.22 -4.26 7.03
C THR A 60 28.58 -5.55 6.31
N PHE A 61 29.24 -5.45 5.15
CA PHE A 61 29.62 -6.59 4.32
C PHE A 61 31.12 -6.89 4.35
N GLU A 62 31.90 -6.16 5.16
CA GLU A 62 33.30 -6.50 5.40
C GLU A 62 33.39 -7.88 6.04
N ASP A 63 34.20 -8.76 5.46
CA ASP A 63 34.34 -10.18 5.82
C ASP A 63 33.06 -11.03 5.81
N ALA A 64 31.95 -10.48 5.31
CA ALA A 64 30.69 -11.19 5.23
C ALA A 64 30.70 -12.23 4.10
N LYS A 65 30.14 -13.41 4.38
CA LYS A 65 29.95 -14.48 3.39
C LYS A 65 28.52 -14.47 2.84
N ARG A 66 28.38 -14.36 1.52
CA ARG A 66 27.06 -14.54 0.86
C ARG A 66 26.60 -15.99 0.98
N LEU A 67 25.53 -16.23 1.73
CA LEU A 67 24.94 -17.57 1.89
C LEU A 67 23.93 -17.91 0.78
N SER A 68 23.11 -16.95 0.35
CA SER A 68 22.10 -17.15 -0.69
C SER A 68 21.92 -15.92 -1.58
N TYR A 69 21.27 -16.13 -2.73
CA TYR A 69 20.82 -15.07 -3.62
C TYR A 69 19.50 -15.50 -4.28
N GLY A 70 18.59 -14.54 -4.48
CA GLY A 70 17.34 -14.76 -5.19
C GLY A 70 16.73 -13.45 -5.66
N ALA A 71 15.78 -13.56 -6.58
CA ALA A 71 15.00 -12.44 -7.09
C ALA A 71 13.55 -12.87 -7.23
N ARG A 72 12.63 -11.94 -6.96
CA ARG A 72 11.19 -12.17 -7.08
C ARG A 72 10.49 -10.87 -7.43
N ALA A 73 9.52 -10.94 -8.34
CA ALA A 73 8.61 -9.84 -8.58
C ALA A 73 7.59 -9.73 -7.43
N ILE A 74 7.35 -8.51 -6.96
CA ILE A 74 6.32 -8.18 -5.97
C ILE A 74 5.26 -7.30 -6.61
N THR A 75 4.06 -7.28 -6.03
CA THR A 75 2.96 -6.48 -6.54
C THR A 75 2.98 -5.08 -5.93
N GLU A 76 3.01 -4.06 -6.78
CA GLU A 76 3.02 -2.64 -6.39
C GLU A 76 1.80 -1.88 -6.96
N GLY A 77 0.92 -2.57 -7.68
CA GLY A 77 -0.27 -1.99 -8.32
C GLY A 77 -1.40 -1.60 -7.36
N GLY A 78 -1.29 -1.89 -6.06
CA GLY A 78 -2.26 -1.47 -5.04
C GLY A 78 -3.70 -1.92 -5.31
N TYR A 79 -4.66 -1.21 -4.70
CA TYR A 79 -6.08 -1.51 -4.83
C TYR A 79 -6.60 -1.38 -6.26
N GLN A 80 -6.08 -0.41 -7.03
CA GLN A 80 -6.48 -0.16 -8.42
C GLN A 80 -6.15 -1.33 -9.36
N SER A 81 -5.21 -2.20 -8.99
CA SER A 81 -4.85 -3.39 -9.78
C SER A 81 -5.48 -4.68 -9.24
N VAL A 82 -6.36 -4.60 -8.22
CA VAL A 82 -7.06 -5.78 -7.71
C VAL A 82 -8.11 -6.23 -8.75
N PRO A 83 -8.00 -7.45 -9.29
CA PRO A 83 -8.96 -7.94 -10.26
C PRO A 83 -10.28 -8.32 -9.56
N LYS A 84 -11.39 -8.30 -10.31
CA LYS A 84 -12.71 -8.77 -9.83
C LYS A 84 -12.73 -10.30 -9.72
N LEU A 85 -12.02 -10.86 -8.74
CA LEU A 85 -11.90 -12.31 -8.49
C LEU A 85 -12.33 -12.69 -7.07
N ALA A 86 -13.09 -11.81 -6.40
CA ALA A 86 -13.53 -12.05 -5.02
C ALA A 86 -14.26 -13.39 -4.89
N ASP A 87 -15.02 -13.78 -5.92
CA ASP A 87 -15.74 -15.04 -6.05
C ASP A 87 -14.84 -16.30 -5.97
N ARG A 88 -13.55 -16.17 -6.30
CA ARG A 88 -12.60 -17.29 -6.35
C ARG A 88 -11.75 -17.45 -5.07
N LEU A 89 -11.83 -16.50 -4.14
CA LEU A 89 -11.10 -16.57 -2.88
C LEU A 89 -11.66 -17.69 -1.99
N THR A 90 -10.80 -18.42 -1.28
CA THR A 90 -11.25 -19.39 -0.25
C THR A 90 -12.18 -18.72 0.77
N TYR A 91 -11.92 -17.44 1.08
CA TYR A 91 -12.76 -16.62 1.96
C TYR A 91 -14.18 -16.35 1.42
N HIS A 92 -14.38 -16.40 0.09
CA HIS A 92 -15.71 -16.25 -0.51
C HIS A 92 -16.48 -17.57 -0.52
N ARG A 93 -15.80 -18.70 -0.70
CA ARG A 93 -16.41 -20.04 -0.71
C ARG A 93 -17.13 -20.41 0.58
N LEU A 94 -16.88 -19.71 1.68
CA LEU A 94 -17.57 -19.89 2.97
C LEU A 94 -18.91 -19.15 3.07
N HIS A 95 -19.29 -18.34 2.07
CA HIS A 95 -20.51 -17.54 2.09
C HIS A 95 -21.35 -17.80 0.82
N GLU A 96 -22.52 -18.41 0.97
CA GLU A 96 -23.43 -18.72 -0.16
C GLU A 96 -23.96 -17.47 -0.90
N LYS A 97 -24.03 -16.33 -0.21
CA LYS A 97 -24.32 -15.00 -0.79
C LYS A 97 -23.60 -13.92 0.03
N PRO A 98 -22.73 -13.10 -0.56
CA PRO A 98 -22.11 -11.99 0.16
C PRO A 98 -23.17 -10.91 0.41
N GLU A 99 -23.49 -10.65 1.67
CA GLU A 99 -24.16 -9.42 2.07
C GLU A 99 -23.12 -8.30 2.12
N PHE A 100 -23.21 -7.35 1.19
CA PHE A 100 -22.23 -6.26 1.13
C PHE A 100 -22.48 -5.28 2.26
N THR A 101 -21.49 -5.09 3.13
CA THR A 101 -21.55 -3.99 4.09
C THR A 101 -21.55 -2.68 3.32
N PRO A 102 -22.57 -1.83 3.51
CA PRO A 102 -22.61 -0.54 2.84
C PRO A 102 -21.55 0.36 3.46
N VAL A 103 -20.36 0.43 2.83
CA VAL A 103 -19.28 1.39 3.12
C VAL A 103 -19.14 2.44 2.01
N GLY A 104 -18.71 3.64 2.35
CA GLY A 104 -18.44 4.75 1.42
C GLY A 104 -16.96 5.16 1.50
N ILE A 105 -16.46 5.88 0.50
CA ILE A 105 -15.03 6.25 0.42
C ILE A 105 -14.63 7.27 1.51
N ALA A 106 -15.49 8.26 1.77
CA ALA A 106 -15.33 9.28 2.80
C ALA A 106 -16.72 9.87 3.12
N CYS A 107 -16.93 10.36 4.35
CA CYS A 107 -18.22 10.91 4.77
C CYS A 107 -18.68 12.09 3.88
N ARG A 108 -17.75 12.99 3.52
CA ARG A 108 -18.02 14.13 2.61
C ARG A 108 -18.43 13.75 1.19
N LEU A 109 -18.08 12.55 0.75
CA LEU A 109 -18.40 12.05 -0.60
C LEU A 109 -19.53 11.01 -0.58
N CYS A 110 -20.01 10.62 0.60
CA CYS A 110 -21.01 9.58 0.76
C CYS A 110 -22.42 10.17 0.78
N GLN A 111 -23.24 9.83 -0.23
CA GLN A 111 -24.62 10.31 -0.38
C GLN A 111 -25.68 9.40 0.27
N ARG A 112 -25.30 8.48 1.16
CA ARG A 112 -26.28 7.60 1.84
C ARG A 112 -27.06 8.32 2.93
N THR A 113 -28.37 8.19 2.93
CA THR A 113 -29.28 8.89 3.86
C THR A 113 -29.33 8.28 5.26
N THR A 114 -29.02 6.98 5.38
CA THR A 114 -29.24 6.20 6.61
C THR A 114 -27.93 5.73 7.29
N CYS A 115 -26.78 6.34 6.97
CA CYS A 115 -25.49 5.96 7.55
C CYS A 115 -25.36 6.44 9.00
N THR A 116 -25.56 5.53 9.97
CA THR A 116 -25.42 5.85 11.40
C THR A 116 -23.98 6.15 11.83
N ALA A 117 -23.00 5.66 11.07
CA ALA A 117 -21.58 5.91 11.30
C ALA A 117 -21.07 7.21 10.65
N ARG A 118 -21.96 8.08 10.15
CA ARG A 118 -21.56 9.33 9.47
C ARG A 118 -20.93 10.29 10.47
N ALA A 119 -19.68 10.67 10.21
CA ALA A 119 -18.94 11.66 11.00
C ALA A 119 -18.97 13.07 10.40
N GLU A 120 -19.22 13.21 9.08
CA GLU A 120 -19.24 14.51 8.40
C GLU A 120 -20.40 14.61 7.38
N PRO A 121 -20.92 15.83 7.13
CA PRO A 121 -21.94 16.06 6.12
C PRO A 121 -21.38 15.90 4.69
N PRO A 122 -22.15 15.33 3.75
CA PRO A 122 -21.75 15.25 2.34
C PRO A 122 -21.67 16.64 1.70
N ILE A 123 -20.72 16.80 0.79
CA ILE A 123 -20.61 17.98 -0.05
C ILE A 123 -21.82 18.05 -0.98
N GLY A 124 -22.39 19.25 -1.10
CA GLY A 124 -23.47 19.55 -2.03
C GLY A 124 -24.85 19.07 -1.58
N ARG A 125 -25.00 18.57 -0.35
CA ARG A 125 -26.31 18.18 0.20
C ARG A 125 -26.71 19.06 1.36
N GLN A 126 -27.99 19.45 1.38
CA GLN A 126 -28.54 20.25 2.46
C GLN A 126 -28.87 19.39 3.67
N ILE A 127 -28.40 19.84 4.83
CA ILE A 127 -28.69 19.22 6.12
C ILE A 127 -30.03 19.76 6.61
N LEU A 128 -30.90 18.87 7.09
CA LEU A 128 -32.12 19.23 7.80
C LEU A 128 -31.73 19.73 9.19
N SER A 129 -32.00 21.00 9.46
CA SER A 129 -32.01 21.55 10.81
C SER A 129 -33.40 21.33 11.39
N ASP A 130 -33.56 20.34 12.28
CA ASP A 130 -34.81 20.09 13.01
C ASP A 130 -34.52 19.99 14.51
N ASP A 131 -35.05 20.95 15.26
CA ASP A 131 -34.85 21.04 16.71
C ASP A 131 -35.72 20.05 17.50
N TYR A 132 -36.74 19.48 16.86
CA TYR A 132 -37.73 18.60 17.48
C TYR A 132 -37.58 17.13 17.07
N ARG A 133 -36.86 16.83 15.98
CA ARG A 133 -36.63 15.45 15.52
C ARG A 133 -35.15 15.15 15.38
N ARG A 134 -34.71 14.07 16.03
CA ARG A 134 -33.39 13.48 15.79
C ARG A 134 -33.50 12.32 14.82
N THR A 135 -32.87 12.44 13.65
CA THR A 135 -32.71 11.34 12.71
C THR A 135 -31.77 10.29 13.29
N ARG A 136 -31.99 9.02 12.93
CA ARG A 136 -31.12 7.91 13.36
C ARG A 136 -29.69 8.04 12.82
N ALA A 137 -29.54 8.59 11.61
CA ALA A 137 -28.24 8.94 11.04
C ALA A 137 -27.88 10.39 11.42
N PRO A 138 -26.62 10.66 11.81
CA PRO A 138 -26.12 12.03 11.94
C PRO A 138 -26.25 12.80 10.63
N PHE A 139 -26.42 14.12 10.71
CA PHE A 139 -26.61 15.00 9.54
C PHE A 139 -27.75 14.54 8.63
N GLY A 140 -28.96 14.40 9.18
CA GLY A 140 -30.17 14.16 8.39
C GLY A 140 -30.31 15.18 7.27
N PHE A 141 -30.88 14.80 6.13
CA PHE A 141 -30.98 15.67 4.96
C PHE A 141 -32.39 16.18 4.75
N SER A 142 -32.52 17.36 4.15
CA SER A 142 -33.83 18.01 3.92
C SER A 142 -34.64 17.41 2.76
N ASP A 143 -34.01 16.57 1.95
CA ASP A 143 -34.57 15.97 0.73
C ASP A 143 -35.13 14.56 0.93
N VAL A 144 -35.27 14.11 2.18
CA VAL A 144 -35.65 12.73 2.56
C VAL A 144 -36.86 12.73 3.46
#